data_AF-A0A317AGE2-F1
#
_entry.id   AF-A0A317AGE2-F1
#
_cell.length_a   1.000
_cell.length_b   1.000
_cell.length_c   1.000
_cell.angle_alpha   90.00
_cell.angle_beta   90.00
_cell.angle_gamma   90.00
#
_symmetry.space_group_name_H-M   'P 1'
#
loop_
_entity.id
_entity.type
_entity.pdbx_description
1 polymer ?
#
loop_
_entity_poly.entity_id
_entity_poly.type
_entity_poly.pdbx_seq_one_letter_code
_entity_poly.pdbx_strand_id
1 'polypeptide(L)' 'MACIATAWTIKKGVCPIIGLSSKERIEEAVQNSKFNLSDEDAKYLEEIYAPKFRQGF' A
#
# COMPACT_ATOMS: atom_id res chain seq x y z
N MET A 1 5.46 -5.39 5.58
CA MET A 1 4.45 -5.53 4.48
C MET A 1 3.50 -4.34 4.42
N ALA A 2 2.84 -3.95 5.52
CA ALA A 2 1.89 -2.83 5.51
C ALA A 2 2.49 -1.51 4.99
N CYS A 3 3.77 -1.24 5.30
CA CYS A 3 4.50 -0.08 4.79
C CYS A 3 4.54 0.00 3.25
N ILE A 4 5.07 -1.04 2.60
CA ILE A 4 5.20 -1.09 1.13
C ILE A 4 3.84 -1.01 0.45
N ALA A 5 2.84 -1.74 0.96
CA ALA A 5 1.48 -1.68 0.40
C ALA A 5 0.87 -0.29 0.52
N THR A 6 1.03 0.38 1.68
CA THR A 6 0.52 1.74 1.91
C THR A 6 1.21 2.74 1.00
N ALA A 7 2.54 2.72 0.95
CA ALA A 7 3.34 3.62 0.11
C ALA A 7 3.06 3.42 -1.38
N TRP A 8 2.91 2.17 -1.85
CA TRP A 8 2.56 1.87 -3.24
C TRP A 8 1.16 2.38 -3.61
N THR A 9 0.19 2.21 -2.71
CA THR A 9 -1.20 2.67 -2.92
C THR A 9 -1.25 4.20 -2.96
N ILE A 10 -0.55 4.88 -2.05
CA ILE A 10 -0.43 6.35 -2.03
C ILE A 10 0.29 6.86 -3.29
N LYS A 11 1.36 6.18 -3.73
CA LYS A 11 2.11 6.53 -4.94
C LYS A 11 1.26 6.43 -6.21
N LYS A 12 0.28 5.53 -6.25
CA LYS A 12 -0.73 5.45 -7.30
C LYS A 12 -1.77 6.59 -7.28
N GLY A 13 -1.70 7.47 -6.28
CA GLY A 13 -2.64 8.59 -6.11
C GLY A 13 -3.98 8.18 -5.50
N VAL A 14 -4.07 7.01 -4.85
CA VAL A 14 -5.29 6.54 -4.20
C VAL A 14 -5.14 6.56 -2.67
N CYS A 15 -6.27 6.67 -1.95
CA CYS A 15 -6.30 6.71 -0.49
C CYS A 15 -6.65 5.32 0.07
N PRO A 16 -5.71 4.59 0.69
CA PRO A 16 -5.98 3.25 1.23
C PRO A 16 -6.84 3.31 2.49
N ILE A 17 -7.79 2.37 2.61
CA ILE A 17 -8.52 2.11 3.87
C ILE A 17 -7.75 1.03 4.64
N ILE A 18 -7.23 1.37 5.82
CA ILE A 18 -6.39 0.48 6.62
C ILE A 18 -7.12 0.10 7.91
N GLY A 19 -7.41 -1.19 8.09
CA GLY A 19 -7.96 -1.73 9.34
C GLY A 19 -6.88 -1.87 10.41
N LEU A 20 -7.01 -1.14 11.51
CA LEU A 20 -6.02 -1.07 12.58
C LEU A 20 -6.63 -1.58 13.89
N SER A 21 -5.90 -2.44 14.60
CA SER A 21 -6.38 -3.13 15.82
C SER A 21 -5.61 -2.76 17.09
N SER A 22 -4.60 -1.90 17.00
CA SER A 22 -3.79 -1.45 18.13
C SER A 22 -3.24 -0.04 17.89
N LYS A 23 -2.80 0.64 18.95
CA LYS A 23 -2.28 2.01 18.87
C LYS A 23 -0.93 2.05 18.14
N GLU A 24 -0.08 1.06 18.38
CA GLU A 24 1.24 0.95 17.78
C GLU A 24 1.13 0.84 16.26
N ARG A 25 0.10 0.13 15.76
CA ARG A 25 -0.18 0.03 14.32
C ARG A 25 -0.65 1.34 13.71
N ILE A 26 -1.31 2.20 14.47
CA ILE A 26 -1.71 3.54 14.01
C ILE A 26 -0.46 4.39 13.81
N GLU A 27 0.46 4.39 14.77
CA GLU A 27 1.73 5.12 14.64
C GLU A 27 2.57 4.61 13.46
N GLU A 28 2.65 3.29 13.29
CA GLU A 28 3.31 2.68 12.15
C GLU A 28 2.68 3.10 10.81
N ALA A 29 1.34 3.11 10.71
CA ALA A 29 0.63 3.53 9.51
C ALA A 29 0.89 5.01 9.16
N VAL A 30 0.99 5.88 10.16
CA VAL A 30 1.33 7.31 9.98
C VAL A 30 2.78 7.50 9.52
N GLN A 31 3.72 6.71 10.03
CA GLN A 31 5.10 6.74 9.53
C GLN A 31 5.17 6.23 8.08
N ASN A 32 4.47 5.13 7.81
CA ASN A 32 4.44 4.49 6.50
C ASN A 32 3.80 5.38 5.42
N SER A 33 2.83 6.23 5.76
CA SER A 33 2.20 7.14 4.78
C SER A 33 3.15 8.23 4.27
N LYS A 34 4.21 8.51 5.02
CA LYS A 34 5.26 9.47 4.64
C LYS A 34 6.41 8.81 3.88
N PHE A 35 6.42 7.48 3.81
CA PHE A 35 7.47 6.74 3.12
C PHE A 35 7.25 6.80 1.61
N ASN A 36 8.21 7.39 0.89
CA ASN A 36 8.20 7.43 -0.57
C ASN A 36 8.94 6.23 -1.13
N LEU A 37 8.21 5.38 -1.86
CA LEU A 37 8.79 4.26 -2.57
C LEU A 37 9.54 4.76 -3.82
N SER A 38 10.68 4.14 -4.16
CA SER A 38 11.43 4.46 -5.38
C SER A 38 10.63 4.11 -6.64
N ASP A 39 10.97 4.70 -7.79
CA ASP A 39 10.28 4.40 -9.06
C ASP A 39 10.59 2.98 -9.55
N GLU A 40 11.80 2.49 -9.29
CA GLU A 40 12.23 1.13 -9.63
C GLU A 40 11.43 0.08 -8.85
N ASP A 41 11.29 0.25 -7.53
CA ASP A 41 10.51 -0.67 -6.68
C ASP A 41 9.03 -0.68 -7.04
N ALA A 42 8.46 0.50 -7.35
CA ALA A 42 7.07 0.61 -7.77
C ALA A 42 6.82 -0.13 -9.09
N LYS A 43 7.76 -0.01 -10.04
CA LYS A 43 7.69 -0.71 -11.33
C LYS A 43 7.85 -2.22 -11.17
N TYR A 44 8.77 -2.67 -10.31
CA TYR A 44 8.92 -4.09 -9.98
C TYR A 44 7.62 -4.71 -9.43
N LEU A 45 6.91 -3.98 -8.57
CA LEU A 45 5.61 -4.42 -8.04
C LEU A 45 4.51 -4.44 -9.11
N GLU A 46 4.53 -3.51 -10.07
CA GLU A 46 3.57 -3.44 -11.17
C GLU A 46 3.77 -4.58 -12.19
N GLU A 47 5.01 -4.92 -12.53
CA GLU A 47 5.32 -5.94 -13.54
C GLU A 47 4.77 -7.33 -13.18
N ILE A 48 4.68 -7.63 -11.88
CA ILE A 48 4.18 -8.92 -11.36
C ILE A 48 2.67 -8.84 -11.04
N TYR A 49 2.08 -7.65 -11.01
CA TYR A 49 0.72 -7.47 -10.54
C TYR A 49 -0.32 -8.06 -11.51
N ALA A 50 -0.92 -9.19 -11.12
CA ALA A 50 -2.07 -9.78 -11.81
C ALA A 50 -3.37 -9.38 -11.09
N PRO A 51 -4.20 -8.49 -11.67
CA PRO A 51 -5.49 -8.15 -11.08
C PRO A 51 -6.36 -9.41 -10.96
N LYS A 52 -6.94 -9.63 -9.78
CA LYS A 52 -7.92 -10.71 -9.60
C LYS A 52 -9.24 -10.30 -10.24
N PHE A 53 -9.81 -11.20 -11.03
CA PHE A 53 -11.18 -11.03 -11.53
C PHE A 53 -12.16 -10.93 -10.36
N ARG A 54 -13.21 -10.12 -10.54
CA ARG A 54 -14.31 -10.03 -9.57
C ARG A 54 -14.87 -11.43 -9.28
N GLN A 55 -14.80 -11.85 -8.03
CA GLN A 55 -15.56 -13.00 -7.50
C GLN A 55 -16.82 -12.45 -6.83
N GLY A 56 -17.85 -12.14 -7.63
CA GLY A 56 -19.12 -11.59 -7.14
C GLY A 56 -19.78 -10.64 -8.14
N PHE A 57 -21.07 -10.32 -7.91
CA PHE A 57 -21.87 -9.39 -8.70
C PHE A 57 -21.41 -7.93 -8.51
#